data_AF-A0A1G7RQ47-F1
#
_entry.id   AF-A0A1G7RQ47-F1
#
_cell.length_a   1.000
_cell.length_b   1.000
_cell.length_c   1.000
_cell.angle_alpha   90.00
_cell.angle_beta   90.00
_cell.angle_gamma   90.00
#
_symmetry.space_group_name_H-M   'P 1'
#
loop_
_entity.id
_entity.type
_entity.pdbx_description
1 polymer ?
#
loop_
_entity_poly.entity_id
_entity_poly.type
_entity_poly.pdbx_seq_one_letter_code
_entity_poly.pdbx_strand_id
1 'polypeptide(L)'
;MKTLGTHNYYVYILTNKNKTVLYTGITNDLKGRLFWHINPESHTNHFTYKYKCFFLIYYEFFQDVDQAIAREKQIKGYSRMKKENLINNINPNWDFWNDKIE
;
A
#
# COMPACT_ATOMS: atom_id res chain seq x y z
N MET A 1 2.88 -25.33 14.11
CA MET A 1 1.52 -25.53 13.52
C MET A 1 0.89 -24.14 13.44
N LYS A 2 0.78 -23.54 12.24
CA LYS A 2 0.15 -22.21 12.09
C LYS A 2 -1.35 -22.37 12.37
N THR A 3 -1.88 -21.64 13.33
CA THR A 3 -3.32 -21.62 13.61
C THR A 3 -4.05 -21.07 12.38
N LEU A 4 -4.99 -21.85 11.85
CA LEU A 4 -5.90 -21.47 10.77
C LEU A 4 -6.91 -20.44 11.28
N GLY A 5 -6.43 -19.23 11.55
CA GLY A 5 -7.26 -18.03 11.49
C GLY A 5 -7.22 -17.51 10.05
N THR A 6 -8.36 -17.08 9.51
CA THR A 6 -8.40 -16.28 8.28
C THR A 6 -7.77 -14.92 8.61
N HIS A 7 -6.46 -14.81 8.45
CA HIS A 7 -5.74 -13.57 8.66
C HIS A 7 -5.79 -12.76 7.37
N ASN A 8 -6.16 -11.49 7.47
CA ASN A 8 -6.23 -10.60 6.32
C ASN A 8 -4.92 -9.83 6.22
N TYR A 9 -4.25 -9.92 5.07
CA TYR A 9 -3.07 -9.12 4.77
C TYR A 9 -3.26 -8.38 3.45
N TYR A 10 -2.81 -7.14 3.41
CA TYR A 10 -2.91 -6.26 2.27
C TYR A 10 -1.53 -5.79 1.87
N VAL A 11 -1.16 -6.00 0.61
CA VAL A 11 -0.03 -5.30 -0.01
C VAL A 11 -0.60 -4.11 -0.74
N TYR A 12 -0.06 -2.92 -0.54
CA TYR A 12 -0.65 -1.68 -1.08
C TYR A 12 0.41 -0.77 -1.67
N ILE A 13 -0.03 0.12 -2.58
CA ILE A 13 0.78 1.22 -3.09
C ILE A 13 0.08 2.55 -2.79
N LEU A 14 0.78 3.43 -2.08
CA LEU A 14 0.41 4.82 -1.87
C LEU A 14 1.19 5.74 -2.79
N THR A 15 0.59 6.88 -3.09
CA THR A 15 1.24 7.96 -3.82
C THR A 15 0.97 9.32 -3.17
N ASN A 16 1.70 10.32 -3.64
CA ASN A 16 1.45 11.72 -3.29
C ASN A 16 0.42 12.34 -4.23
N LYS A 17 -0.09 13.54 -3.89
CA LYS A 17 -1.14 14.21 -4.68
C LYS A 17 -0.79 14.36 -6.17
N ASN A 18 0.50 14.52 -6.47
CA ASN A 18 1.02 14.70 -7.83
C ASN A 18 1.34 13.37 -8.55
N LYS A 19 1.08 12.21 -7.94
CA LYS A 19 1.32 10.87 -8.51
C LYS A 19 2.79 10.56 -8.87
N THR A 20 3.75 11.30 -8.30
CA THR A 20 5.18 11.18 -8.64
C THR A 20 5.95 10.22 -7.75
N VAL A 21 5.53 10.01 -6.50
CA VAL A 21 6.21 9.10 -5.56
C VAL A 21 5.34 7.87 -5.33
N LEU A 22 5.94 6.68 -5.35
CA LEU A 22 5.25 5.43 -5.03
C LEU A 22 5.86 4.81 -3.78
N TYR A 23 5.01 4.53 -2.79
CA TYR A 23 5.36 3.83 -1.57
C TYR A 23 4.64 2.48 -1.54
N THR A 24 5.38 1.40 -1.34
CA THR A 24 4.82 0.05 -1.23
C THR A 24 4.96 -0.45 0.20
N GLY A 25 3.88 -0.99 0.76
CA GLY A 25 3.87 -1.56 2.10
C GLY A 25 2.91 -2.73 2.25
N ILE A 26 2.93 -3.32 3.44
CA ILE A 26 2.03 -4.40 3.86
C ILE A 26 1.37 -4.03 5.19
N THR A 27 0.12 -4.45 5.40
CA THR A 27 -0.59 -4.33 6.68
C THR A 27 -1.69 -5.38 6.80
N ASN A 28 -2.12 -5.69 8.02
CA ASN A 28 -3.31 -6.48 8.29
C ASN A 28 -4.59 -5.63 8.45
N ASP A 29 -4.45 -4.30 8.52
CA ASP A 29 -5.55 -3.34 8.59
C ASP A 29 -5.26 -2.16 7.65
N LEU A 30 -5.79 -2.25 6.42
CA LEU A 30 -5.56 -1.24 5.40
C LEU A 30 -6.17 0.10 5.78
N LYS A 31 -7.38 0.11 6.35
CA LYS A 31 -8.08 1.34 6.74
C LYS A 31 -7.34 2.06 7.85
N GLY A 32 -6.98 1.35 8.91
CA GLY A 32 -6.17 1.90 10.00
C GLY A 32 -4.83 2.43 9.48
N ARG A 33 -4.16 1.68 8.60
CA ARG A 33 -2.89 2.12 7.99
C ARG A 33 -3.02 3.43 7.21
N LEU A 34 -4.08 3.60 6.41
CA LEU A 34 -4.34 4.85 5.69
C LEU A 34 -4.56 6.02 6.65
N PHE A 35 -5.35 5.79 7.71
CA PHE A 35 -5.58 6.78 8.75
C PHE A 35 -4.26 7.26 9.39
N TRP A 36 -3.38 6.34 9.77
CA TRP A 36 -2.08 6.67 10.39
C TRP A 36 -1.12 7.39 9.43
N HIS A 37 -1.17 7.10 8.12
CA HIS A 37 -0.36 7.84 7.15
C HIS A 37 -0.82 9.30 7.01
N ILE A 38 -2.13 9.56 7.08
CA ILE A 38 -2.71 10.91 7.00
C ILE A 38 -2.56 11.66 8.32
N ASN A 39 -2.63 10.95 9.45
CA ASN A 39 -2.55 11.50 10.81
C ASN A 39 -1.32 10.96 11.55
N PRO A 40 -0.10 11.32 11.10
CA PRO A 40 1.12 10.89 11.77
C PRO A 40 1.20 11.51 13.17
N GLU A 41 1.69 10.75 14.14
CA GLU A 41 2.00 11.28 15.47
C GLU A 41 3.00 12.44 15.36
N SER A 42 2.81 13.46 16.18
CA SER A 42 3.76 14.57 16.27
C SER A 42 5.14 14.00 16.59
N HIS A 43 6.17 14.45 15.85
CA HIS A 43 7.58 13.98 15.89
C HIS A 43 7.96 12.77 15.02
N THR A 44 7.06 12.22 14.20
CA THR A 44 7.42 11.10 13.31
C THR A 44 7.95 11.57 11.95
N ASN A 45 9.24 11.32 11.69
CA ASN A 45 9.92 11.72 10.45
C ASN A 45 9.94 10.59 9.39
N HIS A 46 8.81 9.89 9.20
CA HIS A 46 8.73 8.77 8.28
C HIS A 46 8.71 9.20 6.81
N PHE A 47 9.26 8.36 5.92
CA PHE A 47 9.31 8.58 4.46
C PHE A 47 7.94 9.00 3.89
N THR A 48 6.87 8.30 4.29
CA THR A 48 5.51 8.57 3.81
C THR A 48 5.03 9.96 4.17
N TYR A 49 5.40 10.48 5.34
CA TYR A 49 5.08 11.85 5.73
C TYR A 49 5.92 12.86 4.96
N LYS A 50 7.24 12.63 4.88
CA LYS A 50 8.17 13.49 4.12
C LYS A 50 7.73 13.70 2.67
N TYR A 51 7.28 12.63 2.01
CA TYR A 51 6.84 12.66 0.62
C TYR A 51 5.33 12.75 0.43
N LYS A 52 4.55 12.89 1.52
CA LYS A 52 3.08 12.97 1.53
C LYS A 52 2.40 11.84 0.75
N CYS A 53 2.91 10.62 0.88
CA CYS A 53 2.36 9.42 0.24
C CYS A 53 1.14 8.94 1.02
N PHE A 54 0.00 9.57 0.78
CA PHE A 54 -1.24 9.36 1.54
C PHE A 54 -2.35 8.73 0.70
N PHE A 55 -2.21 8.75 -0.62
CA PHE A 55 -3.31 8.39 -1.53
C PHE A 55 -3.17 6.95 -1.99
N LEU A 56 -4.15 6.12 -1.66
CA LEU A 56 -4.21 4.73 -2.09
C LEU A 56 -4.55 4.65 -3.57
N ILE A 57 -3.74 3.94 -4.34
CA ILE A 57 -3.97 3.72 -5.78
C ILE A 57 -3.93 2.24 -6.17
N TYR A 58 -3.57 1.36 -5.26
CA TYR A 58 -3.44 -0.07 -5.50
C TYR A 58 -3.47 -0.86 -4.19
N TYR A 59 -4.13 -2.01 -4.17
CA TYR A 59 -3.96 -3.01 -3.13
C TYR A 59 -4.24 -4.44 -3.63
N GLU A 60 -3.63 -5.42 -2.99
CA GLU A 60 -3.83 -6.86 -3.18
C GLU A 60 -4.15 -7.50 -1.81
N PHE A 61 -5.06 -8.47 -1.78
CA PHE A 61 -5.44 -9.22 -0.59
C PHE A 61 -4.76 -10.59 -0.53
N PHE A 62 -4.32 -10.99 0.67
CA PHE A 62 -3.68 -12.27 0.95
C PHE A 62 -4.18 -12.85 2.28
N GLN A 63 -4.28 -14.17 2.34
CA GLN A 63 -4.58 -14.91 3.58
C GLN A 63 -3.33 -15.41 4.31
N ASP A 64 -2.19 -15.45 3.61
CA ASP A 64 -0.90 -15.86 4.15
C ASP A 64 0.05 -14.66 4.20
N VAL A 65 0.59 -14.40 5.39
CA VAL A 65 1.55 -13.32 5.62
C VAL A 65 2.82 -13.51 4.79
N ASP A 66 3.27 -14.75 4.59
CA ASP A 66 4.50 -15.04 3.86
C ASP A 66 4.33 -14.71 2.38
N GLN A 67 3.15 -14.99 1.82
CA GLN A 67 2.79 -14.61 0.44
C GLN A 67 2.73 -13.09 0.29
N ALA A 68 2.09 -12.40 1.25
CA ALA A 68 2.01 -10.95 1.24
C ALA A 68 3.40 -10.29 1.36
N ILE A 69 4.27 -10.80 2.24
CA ILE A 69 5.65 -10.32 2.40
C ILE A 69 6.47 -10.58 1.13
N ALA A 70 6.36 -11.77 0.54
CA ALA A 70 7.05 -12.09 -0.71
C ALA A 70 6.62 -11.16 -1.84
N ARG A 71 5.31 -10.88 -1.93
CA ARG A 71 4.76 -9.95 -2.91
C ARG A 71 5.21 -8.52 -2.69
N GLU A 72 5.22 -8.04 -1.45
CA GLU A 72 5.73 -6.71 -1.10
C GLU A 72 7.20 -6.53 -1.53
N LYS A 73 8.04 -7.53 -1.24
CA LYS A 73 9.46 -7.56 -1.67
C LYS A 73 9.59 -7.56 -3.19
N GLN A 74 8.79 -8.38 -3.87
CA GLN A 74 8.77 -8.46 -5.33
C GLN A 74 8.42 -7.09 -5.95
N ILE A 75 7.34 -6.45 -5.47
CA ILE A 75 6.93 -5.13 -5.95
C ILE A 75 7.99 -4.08 -5.63
N LYS A 76 8.59 -4.07 -4.43
CA LYS A 76 9.67 -3.12 -4.09
C LYS A 76 10.83 -3.20 -5.09
N GLY A 77 11.21 -4.41 -5.50
CA GLY A 77 12.27 -4.66 -6.50
C GLY A 77 11.90 -4.30 -7.95
N TYR A 78 10.64 -3.97 -8.25
CA TYR A 78 10.25 -3.56 -9.60
C TYR A 78 10.81 -2.19 -9.99
N SER A 79 11.14 -2.06 -11.28
CA SER A 79 11.33 -0.76 -11.91
C SER A 79 10.07 0.08 -11.81
N ARG A 80 10.21 1.40 -11.96
CA ARG A 80 9.08 2.33 -11.96
C ARG A 80 8.02 1.90 -12.99
N MET A 81 8.43 1.65 -14.23
CA MET A 81 7.55 1.20 -15.31
C MET A 81 6.76 -0.07 -14.96
N LYS A 82 7.39 -1.07 -14.30
CA LYS A 82 6.68 -2.28 -13.89
C LYS A 82 5.62 -2.00 -12.81
N LYS A 83 5.90 -1.08 -11.88
CA LYS A 83 4.91 -0.64 -10.87
C LYS A 83 3.75 0.09 -11.53
N GLU A 84 4.03 0.98 -12.48
CA GLU A 84 2.99 1.72 -13.22
C GLU A 84 2.11 0.78 -14.03
N ASN A 85 2.68 -0.20 -14.73
CA ASN A 85 1.91 -1.22 -15.44
C ASN A 85 1.03 -2.04 -14.49
N LEU A 86 1.56 -2.40 -13.31
CA LEU A 86 0.78 -3.11 -12.29
C LEU A 86 -0.42 -2.28 -11.82
N ILE A 87 -0.21 -0.99 -11.54
CA ILE A 87 -1.27 -0.05 -11.16
C ILE A 87 -2.27 0.11 -12.30
N ASN A 88 -1.80 0.37 -13.53
CA ASN A 88 -2.64 0.61 -14.71
C ASN A 88 -3.58 -0.56 -15.03
N ASN A 89 -3.16 -1.80 -14.75
CA ASN A 89 -3.98 -2.98 -14.99
C ASN A 89 -5.22 -3.06 -14.08
N ILE A 90 -5.23 -2.37 -12.93
CA ILE A 90 -6.35 -2.40 -11.96
C ILE A 90 -6.98 -1.02 -11.80
N ASN A 91 -6.18 0.04 -11.89
CA ASN A 91 -6.55 1.44 -11.70
C ASN A 91 -5.97 2.32 -12.81
N PRO A 92 -6.47 2.21 -14.06
CA PRO A 92 -5.90 2.90 -15.21
C PRO A 92 -5.93 4.43 -15.09
N ASN A 93 -6.90 4.98 -14.35
CA ASN A 93 -7.03 6.43 -14.13
C ASN A 93 -6.23 6.94 -12.91
N TRP A 94 -5.63 6.02 -12.14
CA TRP A 94 -4.96 6.32 -10.89
C TRP A 94 -5.89 7.06 -9.92
N ASP A 95 -7.13 6.62 -9.82
CA ASP A 95 -8.11 7.18 -8.90
C ASP A 95 -7.63 6.92 -7.47
N PHE A 96 -7.87 7.89 -6.59
CA PHE A 96 -7.60 7.71 -5.17
C PHE A 96 -8.72 6.88 -4.55
N TRP A 97 -8.36 5.79 -3.89
CA TRP A 97 -9.28 4.81 -3.33
C TRP A 97 -9.37 4.86 -1.81
N ASN A 98 -8.86 5.93 -1.18
CA ASN A 98 -8.90 6.10 0.26
C ASN A 98 -10.30 5.90 0.85
N ASP A 99 -11.32 6.42 0.16
CA ASP A 99 -12.72 6.36 0.61
C ASP A 99 -13.46 5.08 0.15
N LYS A 100 -12.80 4.22 -0.63
CA LYS A 100 -13.37 2.94 -1.10
C LYS A 100 -13.05 1.77 -0.18
N ILE A 101 -12.21 1.98 0.83
CA ILE A 101 -11.85 0.96 1.81
C ILE A 101 -12.79 1.10 3.02
N GLU A 102 -13.69 0.13 3.18
CA GLU A 102 -14.62 0.04 4.30
C GLU A 102 -13.99 -0.54 5.58
#